data_AF-A0A965Z9G5-F1
#
_entry.id   AF-A0A965Z9G5-F1
#
_cell.length_a   1.000
_cell.length_b   1.000
_cell.length_c   1.000
_cell.angle_alpha   90.00
_cell.angle_beta   90.00
_cell.angle_gamma   90.00
#
_symmetry.space_group_name_H-M   'P 1'
#
loop_
_entity.id
_entity.type
_entity.pdbx_description
1 polymer ?
#
loop_
_entity_poly.entity_id
_entity_poly.type
_entity_poly.pdbx_seq_one_letter_code
_entity_poly.pdbx_strand_id
1 'polypeptide(L)'
;MLQEHSFNAAYQRLQTLPVEVGNCVIGGNSPIVLQSMTNTSTLDTKATVEQALRMVNAGSQMVRITAPGVREAENLREIKKALRSQGCEVPLIADIHFQPKAAEIAARYVEKVRINPGNYTDRNLPGRMQFSEEEYNDELSRIRERLAPLVRICRENGTAIRVGSNHGSLSQRIMSRYGNTPLGMAVSAMEFIEAFEALGFYKTVISMKASNPRVMVHSVRLMVTMMQERGRVYPLHLGVTEAGAGRSGRIKSAAGIAALLEDGIGDTIRVSLTEPP
;
A
#
# COMPACT_ATOMS: atom_id res chain seq x y z
N MET A 1 22.74 -34.79 -27.55
CA MET A 1 21.28 -34.65 -27.66
C MET A 1 20.88 -33.65 -26.57
N LEU A 2 20.67 -32.39 -26.92
CA LEU A 2 20.12 -31.42 -25.98
C LEU A 2 18.67 -31.86 -25.73
N GLN A 3 18.36 -32.26 -24.49
CA GLN A 3 16.96 -32.38 -24.10
C GLN A 3 16.34 -31.00 -24.30
N GLU A 4 15.33 -30.91 -25.15
CA GLU A 4 14.42 -29.78 -25.17
C GLU A 4 13.77 -29.72 -23.78
N HIS A 5 14.42 -29.02 -22.85
CA HIS A 5 13.71 -28.43 -21.74
C HIS A 5 12.73 -27.47 -22.38
N SER A 6 11.50 -27.92 -22.61
CA SER A 6 10.39 -27.04 -22.94
C SER A 6 10.36 -25.98 -21.85
N PHE A 7 10.90 -24.79 -22.15
CA PHE A 7 10.80 -23.65 -21.28
C PHE A 7 9.30 -23.39 -21.14
N ASN A 8 8.72 -23.76 -20.00
CA ASN A 8 7.32 -23.46 -19.75
C ASN A 8 7.23 -21.97 -19.44
N ALA A 9 7.23 -21.16 -20.50
CA ALA A 9 7.08 -19.71 -20.48
C ALA A 9 5.61 -19.29 -20.28
N ALA A 10 4.75 -20.21 -19.85
CA ALA A 10 3.35 -19.90 -19.59
C ALA A 10 3.26 -18.96 -18.39
N TYR A 11 2.79 -17.74 -18.64
CA TYR A 11 2.45 -16.80 -17.60
C TYR A 11 1.42 -17.42 -16.64
N GLN A 12 1.75 -17.45 -15.35
CA GLN A 12 0.84 -17.87 -14.30
C GLN A 12 0.69 -16.74 -13.29
N ARG A 13 -0.52 -16.17 -13.23
CA ARG A 13 -0.83 -15.15 -12.23
C ARG A 13 -0.79 -15.73 -10.82
N LEU A 14 -0.12 -15.04 -9.91
CA LEU A 14 -0.13 -15.33 -8.48
C LEU A 14 -1.58 -15.25 -7.95
N GLN A 15 -2.05 -16.34 -7.34
CA GLN A 15 -3.37 -16.36 -6.71
C GLN A 15 -3.31 -15.61 -5.38
N THR A 16 -4.11 -14.55 -5.28
CA THR A 16 -4.20 -13.68 -4.11
C THR A 16 -5.65 -13.61 -3.61
N LEU A 17 -5.83 -13.20 -2.36
CA LEU A 17 -7.16 -12.93 -1.82
C LEU A 17 -7.84 -11.77 -2.60
N PRO A 18 -9.13 -11.89 -2.95
CA PRO A 18 -9.88 -10.77 -3.49
C PRO A 18 -10.19 -9.76 -2.37
N VAL A 19 -9.87 -8.50 -2.61
CA VAL A 19 -10.14 -7.39 -1.68
C VAL A 19 -10.99 -6.35 -2.40
N GLU A 20 -12.25 -6.24 -1.98
CA GLU A 20 -13.17 -5.22 -2.48
C GLU A 20 -12.74 -3.81 -2.02
N VAL A 21 -12.80 -2.85 -2.93
CA VAL A 21 -12.53 -1.44 -2.69
C VAL A 21 -13.55 -0.65 -3.49
N GLY A 22 -14.67 -0.28 -2.87
CA GLY A 22 -15.81 0.31 -3.58
C GLY A 22 -16.33 -0.65 -4.65
N ASN A 23 -16.41 -0.17 -5.89
CA ASN A 23 -16.80 -0.95 -7.06
C ASN A 23 -15.64 -1.73 -7.73
N CYS A 24 -14.44 -1.72 -7.14
CA CYS A 24 -13.27 -2.44 -7.65
C CYS A 24 -12.96 -3.65 -6.78
N VAL A 25 -12.36 -4.69 -7.36
CA VAL A 25 -11.78 -5.82 -6.62
C VAL A 25 -10.29 -5.91 -6.96
N ILE A 26 -9.45 -5.90 -5.93
CA ILE A 26 -8.00 -6.06 -6.07
C ILE A 26 -7.65 -7.50 -5.67
N GLY A 27 -7.02 -8.26 -6.57
CA GLY A 27 -6.63 -9.64 -6.31
C GLY A 27 -7.61 -10.68 -6.82
N GLY A 28 -7.30 -11.95 -6.52
CA GLY A 28 -7.97 -13.10 -7.10
C GLY A 28 -7.84 -13.12 -8.62
N ASN A 29 -8.96 -13.36 -9.32
CA ASN A 29 -9.01 -13.38 -10.77
C ASN A 29 -9.32 -12.01 -11.40
N SER A 30 -9.45 -10.94 -10.60
CA SER A 30 -9.85 -9.61 -11.06
C SER A 30 -8.72 -8.92 -11.82
N PRO A 31 -8.96 -8.20 -12.93
CA PRO A 31 -7.90 -7.49 -13.67
C PRO A 31 -7.03 -6.59 -12.78
N ILE A 32 -5.78 -6.37 -13.19
CA ILE A 32 -4.87 -5.46 -12.48
C ILE A 32 -5.45 -4.05 -12.48
N VAL A 33 -5.67 -3.49 -11.29
CA VAL A 33 -6.34 -2.19 -11.15
C VAL A 33 -5.36 -1.03 -11.28
N LEU A 34 -5.65 -0.06 -12.13
CA LEU A 34 -4.86 1.16 -12.29
C LEU A 34 -5.26 2.21 -11.25
N GLN A 35 -4.28 2.79 -10.55
CA GLN A 35 -4.53 3.91 -9.64
C GLN A 35 -3.53 5.03 -9.85
N SER A 36 -4.00 6.27 -9.69
CA SER A 36 -3.17 7.47 -9.66
C SER A 36 -3.39 8.25 -8.35
N MET A 37 -2.68 9.35 -8.15
CA MET A 37 -2.78 10.16 -6.93
C MET A 37 -2.82 11.63 -7.27
N THR A 38 -3.71 12.38 -6.64
CA THR A 38 -3.77 13.83 -6.76
C THR A 38 -2.51 14.49 -6.20
N ASN A 39 -2.19 15.68 -6.69
CA ASN A 39 -1.13 16.54 -6.17
C ASN A 39 -1.64 17.92 -5.73
N THR A 40 -2.94 18.17 -5.79
CA THR A 40 -3.60 19.33 -5.23
C THR A 40 -3.63 19.26 -3.69
N SER A 41 -3.81 20.43 -3.05
CA SER A 41 -4.12 20.46 -1.62
C SER A 41 -5.47 19.81 -1.37
N THR A 42 -5.53 18.85 -0.45
CA THR A 42 -6.79 18.20 -0.07
C THR A 42 -7.79 19.17 0.54
N LEU A 43 -7.36 20.32 1.05
CA LEU A 43 -8.28 21.36 1.55
C LEU A 43 -8.90 22.20 0.40
N ASP A 44 -8.35 22.11 -0.81
CA ASP A 44 -8.97 22.65 -2.01
C ASP A 44 -9.85 21.58 -2.65
N THR A 45 -11.10 21.51 -2.18
CA THR A 45 -12.10 20.54 -2.65
C THR A 45 -12.30 20.65 -4.16
N LYS A 46 -12.41 21.88 -4.69
CA LYS A 46 -12.70 22.10 -6.11
C LYS A 46 -11.55 21.60 -6.98
N ALA A 47 -10.32 22.03 -6.70
CA ALA A 47 -9.16 21.61 -7.47
C ALA A 47 -8.93 20.10 -7.41
N THR A 48 -9.14 19.49 -6.23
CA THR A 48 -8.97 18.04 -6.04
C THR A 48 -10.03 17.24 -6.80
N VAL A 49 -11.28 17.69 -6.81
CA VAL A 49 -12.37 17.07 -7.58
C VAL A 49 -12.09 17.17 -9.08
N GLU A 50 -11.72 18.35 -9.58
CA GLU A 50 -11.40 18.55 -11.00
C GLU A 50 -10.22 17.68 -11.45
N GLN A 51 -9.16 17.59 -10.63
CA GLN A 51 -8.02 16.72 -10.94
C GLN A 51 -8.39 15.24 -10.89
N ALA A 52 -9.16 14.81 -9.89
CA ALA A 52 -9.64 13.44 -9.79
C ALA A 52 -10.45 13.04 -11.03
N LEU A 53 -11.38 13.89 -11.49
CA LEU A 53 -12.15 13.63 -12.72
C LEU A 53 -11.27 13.52 -13.95
N ARG A 54 -10.24 14.38 -14.10
CA ARG A 54 -9.27 14.25 -15.20
C ARG A 54 -8.53 12.92 -15.17
N MET A 55 -8.07 12.48 -14.00
CA MET A 55 -7.39 11.20 -13.83
C MET A 55 -8.31 10.02 -14.17
N VAL A 56 -9.58 10.09 -13.76
CA VAL A 56 -10.59 9.06 -14.09
C VAL A 56 -10.87 9.01 -15.58
N ASN A 57 -11.03 10.17 -16.23
CA ASN A 57 -11.21 10.26 -17.68
C ASN A 57 -9.99 9.71 -18.45
N ALA A 58 -8.80 9.78 -17.87
CA ALA A 58 -7.57 9.18 -18.42
C ALA A 58 -7.43 7.67 -18.12
N GLY A 59 -8.37 7.07 -17.39
CA GLY A 59 -8.41 5.62 -17.11
C GLY A 59 -7.99 5.22 -15.70
N SER A 60 -7.79 6.15 -14.76
CA SER A 60 -7.54 5.81 -13.35
C SER A 60 -8.78 5.20 -12.72
N GLN A 61 -8.68 3.95 -12.25
CA GLN A 61 -9.81 3.22 -11.67
C GLN A 61 -9.96 3.46 -10.16
N MET A 62 -8.92 3.92 -9.49
CA MET A 62 -8.98 4.43 -8.11
C MET A 62 -8.20 5.73 -7.99
N VAL A 63 -8.65 6.65 -7.14
CA VAL A 63 -7.99 7.94 -6.93
C VAL A 63 -7.46 8.03 -5.50
N ARG A 64 -6.14 8.22 -5.36
CA ARG A 64 -5.51 8.46 -4.06
C ARG A 64 -5.38 9.95 -3.76
N ILE A 65 -5.72 10.34 -2.53
CA ILE A 65 -5.70 11.73 -2.05
C ILE A 65 -4.91 11.76 -0.74
N THR A 66 -4.00 12.72 -0.59
CA THR A 66 -3.23 12.84 0.65
C THR A 66 -4.11 13.29 1.82
N ALA A 67 -3.92 12.73 3.01
CA ALA A 67 -4.60 13.19 4.22
C ALA A 67 -3.60 13.20 5.39
N PRO A 68 -2.70 14.19 5.44
CA PRO A 68 -1.63 14.25 6.43
C PRO A 68 -2.14 14.49 7.86
N GLY A 69 -3.27 15.16 8.03
CA GLY A 69 -3.87 15.46 9.32
C GLY A 69 -5.39 15.32 9.35
N VAL A 70 -5.97 15.67 10.49
CA VAL A 70 -7.42 15.56 10.76
C VAL A 70 -8.24 16.44 9.82
N ARG A 71 -7.79 17.67 9.53
CA ARG A 71 -8.53 18.60 8.67
C ARG A 71 -8.68 18.06 7.25
N GLU A 72 -7.60 17.53 6.68
CA GLU A 72 -7.63 16.92 5.35
C GLU A 72 -8.45 15.63 5.35
N ALA A 73 -8.35 14.82 6.40
CA ALA A 73 -9.16 13.61 6.55
C ALA A 73 -10.67 13.91 6.61
N GLU A 74 -11.09 14.96 7.33
CA GLU A 74 -12.49 15.41 7.34
C GLU A 74 -12.92 15.94 5.97
N ASN A 75 -12.06 16.67 5.27
CA ASN A 75 -12.42 17.23 3.96
C ASN A 75 -12.61 16.17 2.86
N LEU A 76 -12.11 14.94 3.05
CA LEU A 76 -12.39 13.82 2.14
C LEU A 76 -13.89 13.55 1.99
N ARG A 77 -14.70 13.85 3.01
CA ARG A 77 -16.17 13.74 2.94
C ARG A 77 -16.75 14.67 1.88
N GLU A 78 -16.32 15.93 1.86
CA GLU A 78 -16.81 16.93 0.91
C GLU A 78 -16.33 16.62 -0.51
N ILE A 79 -15.08 16.17 -0.66
CA ILE A 79 -14.54 15.72 -1.96
C ILE A 79 -15.34 14.53 -2.50
N LYS A 80 -15.59 13.51 -1.66
CA LYS A 80 -16.39 12.35 -2.06
C LYS A 80 -17.80 12.77 -2.48
N LYS A 81 -18.46 13.61 -1.68
CA LYS A 81 -19.80 14.13 -2.00
C LYS A 81 -19.83 14.84 -3.36
N ALA A 82 -18.85 15.71 -3.63
CA ALA A 82 -18.75 16.46 -4.87
C ALA A 82 -18.42 15.58 -6.11
N LEU A 83 -17.66 14.50 -5.93
CA LEU A 83 -17.42 13.51 -6.99
C LEU A 83 -18.68 12.70 -7.31
N ARG A 84 -19.38 12.23 -6.27
CA ARG A 84 -20.62 11.46 -6.42
C ARG A 84 -21.74 12.29 -7.05
N SER A 85 -21.87 13.58 -6.70
CA SER A 85 -22.82 14.48 -7.37
C SER A 85 -22.53 14.71 -8.86
N GLN A 86 -21.32 14.39 -9.32
CA GLN A 86 -20.93 14.43 -10.73
C GLN A 86 -20.95 13.03 -11.39
N GLY A 87 -21.54 12.02 -10.73
CA GLY A 87 -21.66 10.66 -11.25
C GLY A 87 -20.34 9.88 -11.25
N CYS A 88 -19.30 10.37 -10.58
CA CYS A 88 -18.02 9.68 -10.49
C CYS A 88 -18.05 8.71 -9.30
N GLU A 89 -18.11 7.40 -9.58
CA GLU A 89 -18.20 6.32 -8.58
C GLU A 89 -16.85 5.66 -8.25
N VAL A 90 -15.73 6.17 -8.79
CA VAL A 90 -14.44 5.55 -8.52
C VAL A 90 -14.12 5.54 -7.02
N PRO A 91 -13.44 4.50 -6.51
CA PRO A 91 -13.05 4.42 -5.12
C PRO A 91 -11.95 5.43 -4.79
N LEU A 92 -12.07 6.03 -3.62
CA LEU A 92 -11.10 6.96 -3.06
C LEU A 92 -10.16 6.24 -2.09
N ILE A 93 -8.91 6.67 -2.09
CA ILE A 93 -7.87 6.15 -1.20
C ILE A 93 -7.28 7.29 -0.40
N ALA A 94 -7.37 7.25 0.93
CA ALA A 94 -6.69 8.24 1.78
C ALA A 94 -5.23 7.83 2.01
N ASP A 95 -4.27 8.71 1.71
CA ASP A 95 -2.84 8.47 1.96
C ASP A 95 -2.42 9.11 3.30
N ILE A 96 -2.34 8.28 4.34
CA ILE A 96 -2.02 8.72 5.70
C ILE A 96 -0.52 8.68 5.93
N HIS A 97 0.05 9.81 6.34
CA HIS A 97 1.49 9.97 6.50
C HIS A 97 1.97 9.75 7.92
N PHE A 98 1.36 10.37 8.93
CA PHE A 98 1.91 10.39 10.30
C PHE A 98 0.91 10.12 11.43
N GLN A 99 -0.38 10.46 11.25
CA GLN A 99 -1.33 10.49 12.36
C GLN A 99 -2.34 9.33 12.28
N PRO A 100 -2.34 8.37 13.24
CA PRO A 100 -3.35 7.32 13.31
C PRO A 100 -4.78 7.87 13.35
N LYS A 101 -4.99 9.01 14.02
CA LYS A 101 -6.30 9.66 14.11
C LYS A 101 -6.86 10.09 12.75
N ALA A 102 -6.00 10.56 11.85
CA ALA A 102 -6.41 10.89 10.48
C ALA A 102 -6.87 9.64 9.71
N ALA A 103 -6.22 8.48 9.94
CA ALA A 103 -6.66 7.22 9.34
C ALA A 103 -8.05 6.80 9.83
N GLU A 104 -8.31 6.89 11.14
CA GLU A 104 -9.62 6.58 11.72
C GLU A 104 -10.75 7.44 11.14
N ILE A 105 -10.50 8.74 10.95
CA ILE A 105 -11.47 9.67 10.38
C ILE A 105 -11.68 9.37 8.89
N ALA A 106 -10.58 9.28 8.13
CA ALA A 106 -10.65 9.02 6.70
C ALA A 106 -11.36 7.69 6.38
N ALA A 107 -11.14 6.66 7.20
CA ALA A 107 -11.73 5.34 7.02
C ALA A 107 -13.26 5.32 7.08
N ARG A 108 -13.91 6.37 7.60
CA ARG A 108 -15.37 6.54 7.58
C ARG A 108 -15.89 7.07 6.26
N TYR A 109 -15.03 7.70 5.46
CA TYR A 109 -15.42 8.42 4.26
C TYR A 109 -14.94 7.74 2.98
N VAL A 110 -13.73 7.16 2.96
CA VAL A 110 -13.14 6.56 1.76
C VAL A 110 -13.19 5.04 1.76
N GLU A 111 -13.09 4.43 0.59
CA GLU A 111 -13.15 2.98 0.40
C GLU A 111 -11.85 2.26 0.80
N LYS A 112 -10.73 2.98 0.84
CA LYS A 112 -9.44 2.43 1.30
C LYS A 112 -8.58 3.46 2.00
N VAL A 113 -7.90 3.06 3.08
CA VAL A 113 -6.85 3.87 3.71
C VAL A 113 -5.49 3.24 3.46
N ARG A 114 -4.47 4.04 3.11
CA ARG A 114 -3.06 3.62 3.17
C ARG A 114 -2.47 4.11 4.46
N ILE A 115 -1.88 3.19 5.22
CA ILE A 115 -1.08 3.48 6.40
C ILE A 115 0.38 3.07 6.22
N ASN A 116 1.27 3.64 7.02
CA ASN A 116 2.66 3.20 7.14
C ASN A 116 2.88 2.50 8.48
N PRO A 117 3.58 1.36 8.50
CA PRO A 117 3.96 0.67 9.73
C PRO A 117 4.57 1.57 10.80
N GLY A 118 5.52 2.44 10.41
CA GLY A 118 6.23 3.32 11.33
C GLY A 118 5.36 4.35 12.10
N ASN A 119 4.08 4.52 11.73
CA ASN A 119 3.17 5.43 12.46
C ASN A 119 2.55 4.78 13.71
N TYR A 120 2.66 3.46 13.84
CA TYR A 120 2.07 2.68 14.94
C TYR A 120 3.14 2.13 15.89
N THR A 121 4.41 2.32 15.56
CA THR A 121 5.57 1.94 16.39
C THR A 121 5.93 3.06 17.37
N ASP A 122 6.65 2.73 18.44
CA ASP A 122 7.16 3.76 19.35
C ASP A 122 8.20 4.64 18.64
N ARG A 123 8.21 5.95 18.94
CA ARG A 123 9.11 6.90 18.28
C ARG A 123 10.56 6.43 18.43
N ASN A 124 11.31 6.51 17.34
CA ASN A 124 12.75 6.24 17.28
C ASN A 124 13.48 7.01 18.38
N LEU A 125 13.76 6.37 19.51
CA LEU A 125 14.70 6.89 20.49
C LEU A 125 16.10 6.77 19.87
N PRO A 126 16.84 7.88 19.67
CA PRO A 126 18.16 7.83 19.08
C PRO A 126 19.09 6.96 19.94
N GLY A 127 19.81 6.03 19.31
CA GLY A 127 20.88 5.26 19.95
C GLY A 127 20.51 3.88 20.50
N ARG A 128 19.24 3.47 20.46
CA ARG A 128 18.85 2.13 20.90
C ARG A 128 19.08 1.09 19.81
N MET A 129 20.21 0.40 19.87
CA MET A 129 20.64 -0.58 18.85
C MET A 129 20.26 -2.03 19.16
N GLN A 130 19.81 -2.34 20.38
CA GLN A 130 19.46 -3.70 20.80
C GLN A 130 18.10 -3.71 21.49
N PHE A 131 17.32 -4.74 21.15
CA PHE A 131 16.02 -5.06 21.74
C PHE A 131 16.11 -6.49 22.27
N SER A 132 15.67 -6.71 23.51
CA SER A 132 15.45 -8.08 23.97
C SER A 132 14.25 -8.70 23.24
N GLU A 133 14.12 -10.03 23.26
CA GLU A 133 12.93 -10.69 22.68
C GLU A 133 11.64 -10.25 23.40
N GLU A 134 11.69 -10.00 24.71
CA GLU A 134 10.57 -9.48 25.48
C GLU A 134 10.14 -8.09 24.97
N GLU A 135 11.10 -7.18 24.79
CA GLU A 135 10.84 -5.83 24.28
C GLU A 135 10.32 -5.83 22.84
N TYR A 136 10.82 -6.76 22.02
CA TYR A 136 10.36 -6.96 20.65
C TYR A 136 8.88 -7.36 20.64
N ASN A 137 8.50 -8.32 21.47
CA ASN A 137 7.13 -8.84 21.56
C ASN A 137 6.16 -7.85 22.21
N ASP A 138 6.63 -7.08 23.19
CA ASP A 138 5.86 -5.99 23.79
C ASP A 138 5.50 -4.92 22.77
N GLU A 139 6.44 -4.53 21.90
CA GLU A 139 6.16 -3.55 20.85
C GLU A 139 5.15 -4.10 19.83
N LEU A 140 5.26 -5.36 19.43
CA LEU A 140 4.26 -6.00 18.56
C LEU A 140 2.86 -5.98 19.18
N SER A 141 2.75 -6.25 20.49
CA SER A 141 1.49 -6.20 21.22
C SER A 141 0.89 -4.79 21.21
N ARG A 142 1.72 -3.76 21.43
CA ARG A 142 1.29 -2.34 21.35
C ARG A 142 0.87 -1.93 19.94
N ILE A 143 1.56 -2.38 18.90
CA ILE A 143 1.18 -2.12 17.50
C ILE A 143 -0.24 -2.66 17.26
N ARG A 144 -0.52 -3.90 17.69
CA ARG A 144 -1.84 -4.51 17.57
C ARG A 144 -2.92 -3.71 18.30
N GLU A 145 -2.66 -3.28 19.54
CA GLU A 145 -3.58 -2.44 20.31
C GLU A 145 -3.86 -1.10 19.62
N ARG A 146 -2.84 -0.46 19.06
CA ARG A 146 -2.97 0.82 18.33
C ARG A 146 -3.71 0.67 17.00
N LEU A 147 -3.65 -0.51 16.36
CA LEU A 147 -4.39 -0.80 15.13
C LEU A 147 -5.86 -1.12 15.39
N ALA A 148 -6.20 -1.64 16.58
CA ALA A 148 -7.55 -2.11 16.88
C ALA A 148 -8.66 -1.06 16.64
N PRO A 149 -8.52 0.23 17.01
CA PRO A 149 -9.52 1.25 16.71
C PRO A 149 -9.75 1.45 15.21
N LEU A 150 -8.67 1.51 14.43
CA LEU A 150 -8.75 1.65 12.96
C LEU A 150 -9.42 0.42 12.35
N VAL A 151 -9.01 -0.78 12.76
CA VAL A 151 -9.58 -2.03 12.25
C VAL A 151 -11.08 -2.12 12.52
N ARG A 152 -11.53 -1.71 13.72
CA ARG A 152 -12.96 -1.65 14.06
C ARG A 152 -13.72 -0.72 13.10
N ILE A 153 -13.23 0.51 12.91
CA ILE A 153 -13.86 1.49 12.00
C ILE A 153 -13.87 0.96 10.56
N CYS A 154 -12.77 0.36 10.10
CA CYS A 154 -12.69 -0.19 8.77
C CYS A 154 -13.70 -1.33 8.54
N ARG A 155 -13.97 -2.17 9.54
CA ARG A 155 -15.03 -3.19 9.46
C ARG A 155 -16.41 -2.56 9.34
N GLU A 156 -16.73 -1.61 10.23
CA GLU A 156 -18.03 -0.93 10.26
C GLU A 156 -18.36 -0.25 8.92
N ASN A 157 -17.34 0.28 8.23
CA ASN A 157 -17.51 1.03 6.99
C ASN A 157 -17.16 0.23 5.72
N GLY A 158 -16.74 -1.04 5.86
CA GLY A 158 -16.29 -1.86 4.73
C GLY A 158 -15.00 -1.37 4.05
N THR A 159 -14.22 -0.54 4.73
CA THR A 159 -13.01 0.12 4.23
C THR A 159 -11.81 -0.83 4.20
N ALA A 160 -11.10 -0.89 3.09
CA ALA A 160 -9.87 -1.67 2.97
C ALA A 160 -8.66 -0.94 3.58
N ILE A 161 -7.64 -1.68 4.00
CA ILE A 161 -6.37 -1.11 4.46
C ILE A 161 -5.25 -1.52 3.50
N ARG A 162 -4.50 -0.56 2.98
CA ARG A 162 -3.18 -0.84 2.39
C ARG A 162 -2.10 -0.59 3.44
N VAL A 163 -1.34 -1.62 3.78
CA VAL A 163 -0.10 -1.47 4.55
C VAL A 163 1.08 -1.56 3.61
N GLY A 164 2.04 -0.64 3.77
CA GLY A 164 3.23 -0.65 2.93
C GLY A 164 4.47 -0.17 3.63
N SER A 165 5.53 -0.96 3.50
CA SER A 165 6.86 -0.61 3.97
C SER A 165 7.61 0.16 2.88
N ASN A 166 8.13 1.32 3.27
CA ASN A 166 9.05 2.08 2.45
C ASN A 166 10.47 1.86 2.98
N HIS A 167 11.42 1.69 2.08
CA HIS A 167 12.84 1.50 2.41
C HIS A 167 13.40 2.61 3.33
N GLY A 168 12.87 3.83 3.26
CA GLY A 168 13.30 4.95 4.11
C GLY A 168 12.62 5.07 5.48
N SER A 169 11.68 4.19 5.85
CA SER A 169 10.84 4.39 7.04
C SER A 169 10.61 3.12 7.88
N LEU A 170 11.61 2.24 7.97
CA LEU A 170 11.57 1.08 8.85
C LEU A 170 11.68 1.51 10.32
N SER A 171 11.06 0.74 11.22
CA SER A 171 11.18 0.96 12.67
C SER A 171 12.57 0.58 13.17
N GLN A 172 13.00 1.14 14.31
CA GLN A 172 14.30 0.79 14.91
C GLN A 172 14.42 -0.70 15.22
N ARG A 173 13.34 -1.34 15.66
CA ARG A 173 13.31 -2.77 15.95
C ARG A 173 13.61 -3.62 14.71
N ILE A 174 13.02 -3.26 13.57
CA ILE A 174 13.31 -3.90 12.29
C ILE A 174 14.72 -3.57 11.82
N MET A 175 15.15 -2.31 11.92
CA MET A 175 16.48 -1.89 11.52
C MET A 175 17.59 -2.58 12.32
N SER A 176 17.40 -2.77 13.63
CA SER A 176 18.34 -3.44 14.52
C SER A 176 18.50 -4.92 14.16
N ARG A 177 17.40 -5.63 13.88
CA ARG A 177 17.41 -7.09 13.66
C ARG A 177 17.69 -7.50 12.22
N TYR A 178 17.15 -6.77 11.25
CA TYR A 178 17.19 -7.13 9.82
C TYR A 178 17.88 -6.10 8.94
N GLY A 179 18.23 -4.93 9.49
CA GLY A 179 18.80 -3.82 8.73
C GLY A 179 17.82 -3.19 7.75
N ASN A 180 18.30 -2.20 7.01
CA ASN A 180 17.55 -1.61 5.91
C ASN A 180 17.65 -2.45 4.62
N THR A 181 17.16 -3.68 4.70
CA THR A 181 17.28 -4.71 3.67
C THR A 181 15.93 -5.10 3.07
N PRO A 182 15.89 -5.79 1.92
CA PRO A 182 14.65 -6.36 1.39
C PRO A 182 13.90 -7.24 2.39
N LEU A 183 14.64 -8.03 3.19
CA LEU A 183 14.07 -8.85 4.25
C LEU A 183 13.44 -7.99 5.35
N GLY A 184 14.14 -6.95 5.82
CA GLY A 184 13.59 -6.03 6.83
C GLY A 184 12.30 -5.35 6.37
N MET A 185 12.20 -4.97 5.08
CA MET A 185 10.97 -4.45 4.50
C MET A 185 9.82 -5.46 4.53
N ALA A 186 10.08 -6.70 4.10
CA ALA A 186 9.08 -7.76 4.07
C ALA A 186 8.59 -8.13 5.48
N VAL A 187 9.52 -8.35 6.42
CA VAL A 187 9.19 -8.63 7.84
C VAL A 187 8.36 -7.50 8.45
N SER A 188 8.73 -6.24 8.20
CA SER A 188 7.98 -5.09 8.70
C SER A 188 6.51 -5.06 8.23
N ALA A 189 6.21 -5.50 7.01
CA ALA A 189 4.83 -5.63 6.56
C ALA A 189 4.14 -6.90 7.08
N MET A 190 4.87 -8.03 7.17
CA MET A 190 4.33 -9.27 7.71
C MET A 190 3.85 -9.12 9.16
N GLU A 191 4.55 -8.36 9.99
CA GLU A 191 4.12 -8.08 11.37
C GLU A 191 2.78 -7.33 11.44
N PHE A 192 2.50 -6.46 10.46
CA PHE A 192 1.21 -5.79 10.36
C PHE A 192 0.13 -6.73 9.82
N ILE A 193 0.47 -7.63 8.88
CA ILE A 193 -0.45 -8.69 8.46
C ILE A 193 -0.84 -9.54 9.66
N GLU A 194 0.11 -9.98 10.47
CA GLU A 194 -0.14 -10.74 11.70
C GLU A 194 -1.06 -10.00 12.66
N ALA A 195 -0.78 -8.71 12.90
CA ALA A 195 -1.62 -7.89 13.74
C ALA A 195 -3.06 -7.79 13.20
N PHE A 196 -3.23 -7.63 11.88
CA PHE A 196 -4.55 -7.60 11.25
C PHE A 196 -5.25 -8.96 11.34
N GLU A 197 -4.56 -10.06 11.06
CA GLU A 197 -5.10 -11.43 11.16
C GLU A 197 -5.52 -11.76 12.60
N ALA A 198 -4.70 -11.40 13.59
CA ALA A 198 -5.01 -11.57 15.01
C ALA A 198 -6.24 -10.76 15.45
N LEU A 199 -6.47 -9.61 14.80
CA LEU A 199 -7.68 -8.83 14.99
C LEU A 199 -8.87 -9.38 14.17
N GLY A 200 -8.66 -10.32 13.24
CA GLY A 200 -9.64 -10.91 12.32
C GLY A 200 -9.91 -10.10 11.05
N PHE A 201 -8.95 -9.29 10.58
CA PHE A 201 -9.12 -8.34 9.48
C PHE A 201 -8.32 -8.78 8.25
N TYR A 202 -9.04 -9.04 7.14
CA TYR A 202 -8.45 -9.61 5.93
C TYR A 202 -8.57 -8.72 4.70
N LYS A 203 -9.25 -7.56 4.81
CA LYS A 203 -9.47 -6.61 3.72
C LYS A 203 -8.22 -5.73 3.52
N THR A 204 -7.10 -6.40 3.26
CA THR A 204 -5.74 -5.85 3.34
C THR A 204 -5.01 -5.96 2.00
N VAL A 205 -4.34 -4.88 1.59
CA VAL A 205 -3.47 -4.82 0.40
C VAL A 205 -2.04 -4.51 0.84
N ILE A 206 -1.04 -5.14 0.23
CA ILE A 206 0.37 -5.00 0.61
C ILE A 206 1.13 -4.19 -0.43
N SER A 207 2.08 -3.35 -0.02
CA SER A 207 3.02 -2.73 -0.95
C SER A 207 4.42 -2.61 -0.38
N MET A 208 5.44 -3.07 -1.09
CA MET A 208 6.85 -2.79 -0.78
C MET A 208 7.35 -1.75 -1.77
N LYS A 209 7.81 -0.58 -1.31
CA LYS A 209 8.32 0.47 -2.20
C LYS A 209 9.74 0.87 -1.85
N ALA A 210 10.56 0.94 -2.89
CA ALA A 210 11.92 1.45 -2.83
C ALA A 210 12.19 2.31 -4.06
N SER A 211 13.11 3.27 -3.93
CA SER A 211 13.57 4.07 -5.06
C SER A 211 14.53 3.28 -5.94
N ASN A 212 15.15 2.21 -5.44
CA ASN A 212 15.91 1.27 -6.24
C ASN A 212 14.99 0.11 -6.71
N PRO A 213 14.77 -0.07 -8.03
CA PRO A 213 13.93 -1.16 -8.55
C PRO A 213 14.37 -2.55 -8.10
N ARG A 214 15.68 -2.81 -7.95
CA ARG A 214 16.18 -4.12 -7.50
C ARG A 214 15.73 -4.44 -6.08
N VAL A 215 15.82 -3.46 -5.18
CA VAL A 215 15.35 -3.59 -3.80
C VAL A 215 13.84 -3.86 -3.80
N MET A 216 13.06 -3.09 -4.55
CA MET A 216 11.61 -3.29 -4.65
C MET A 216 11.26 -4.71 -5.11
N VAL A 217 11.87 -5.19 -6.21
CA VAL A 217 11.61 -6.52 -6.77
C VAL A 217 11.94 -7.62 -5.76
N HIS A 218 13.12 -7.55 -5.13
CA HIS A 218 13.51 -8.54 -4.12
C HIS A 218 12.61 -8.52 -2.89
N SER A 219 12.22 -7.34 -2.38
CA SER A 219 11.31 -7.23 -1.24
C SER A 219 9.94 -7.82 -1.55
N VAL A 220 9.39 -7.57 -2.75
CA VAL A 220 8.09 -8.12 -3.15
C VAL A 220 8.16 -9.65 -3.29
N ARG A 221 9.22 -10.19 -3.93
CA ARG A 221 9.38 -11.65 -4.06
C ARG A 221 9.49 -12.34 -2.70
N LEU A 222 10.29 -11.79 -1.78
CA LEU A 222 10.37 -12.28 -0.40
C LEU A 222 9.02 -12.23 0.31
N MET A 223 8.29 -11.13 0.17
CA MET A 223 6.96 -10.97 0.74
C MET A 223 5.99 -12.05 0.23
N VAL A 224 6.04 -12.37 -1.07
CA VAL A 224 5.24 -13.46 -1.66
C VAL A 224 5.60 -14.80 -1.05
N THR A 225 6.90 -15.13 -0.95
CA THR A 225 7.37 -16.37 -0.31
C THR A 225 6.84 -16.49 1.13
N MET A 226 7.00 -15.46 1.95
CA MET A 226 6.54 -15.46 3.35
C MET A 226 5.01 -15.65 3.46
N MET A 227 4.24 -15.03 2.56
CA MET A 227 2.79 -15.19 2.52
C MET A 227 2.36 -16.59 2.07
N GLN A 228 3.06 -17.17 1.08
CA GLN A 228 2.81 -18.53 0.59
C GLN A 228 3.11 -19.58 1.66
N GLU A 229 4.23 -19.45 2.38
CA GLU A 229 4.60 -20.34 3.50
C GLU A 229 3.53 -20.36 4.60
N ARG A 230 2.80 -19.25 4.77
CA ARG A 230 1.69 -19.13 5.72
C ARG A 230 0.33 -19.55 5.17
N GLY A 231 0.26 -19.92 3.90
CA GLY A 231 -0.97 -20.33 3.22
C GLY A 231 -1.96 -19.19 2.96
N ARG A 232 -1.55 -17.92 3.04
CA ARG A 232 -2.43 -16.77 2.77
C ARG A 232 -1.70 -15.66 2.04
N VAL A 233 -2.07 -15.46 0.78
CA VAL A 233 -1.45 -14.47 -0.11
C VAL A 233 -2.37 -13.28 -0.30
N TYR A 234 -1.94 -12.12 0.19
CA TYR A 234 -2.67 -10.86 0.04
C TYR A 234 -2.33 -10.17 -1.28
N PRO A 235 -3.26 -9.35 -1.82
CA PRO A 235 -3.01 -8.65 -3.07
C PRO A 235 -1.90 -7.61 -2.94
N LEU A 236 -1.14 -7.44 -4.02
CA LEU A 236 0.05 -6.61 -4.08
C LEU A 236 -0.16 -5.34 -4.90
N HIS A 237 0.07 -4.19 -4.26
CA HIS A 237 0.21 -2.89 -4.89
C HIS A 237 1.67 -2.68 -5.31
N LEU A 238 1.91 -2.55 -6.61
CA LEU A 238 3.23 -2.28 -7.17
C LEU A 238 3.43 -0.80 -7.47
N GLY A 239 4.68 -0.36 -7.37
CA GLY A 239 5.09 0.95 -7.83
C GLY A 239 6.43 1.37 -7.25
N VAL A 240 7.33 1.78 -8.14
CA VAL A 240 8.60 2.38 -7.75
C VAL A 240 8.33 3.77 -7.17
N THR A 241 8.89 4.06 -6.00
CA THR A 241 8.81 5.41 -5.42
C THR A 241 9.94 6.28 -5.97
N GLU A 242 9.75 7.60 -5.98
CA GLU A 242 10.77 8.56 -6.44
C GLU A 242 11.36 8.15 -7.80
N ALA A 243 10.47 7.85 -8.76
CA ALA A 243 10.93 7.45 -10.09
C ALA A 243 11.59 8.62 -10.83
N GLY A 244 11.19 9.86 -10.49
CA GLY A 244 11.62 11.08 -11.16
C GLY A 244 10.61 11.49 -12.24
N ALA A 245 11.06 12.28 -13.21
CA ALA A 245 10.24 12.75 -14.32
C ALA A 245 10.76 12.24 -15.68
N GLY A 246 9.99 12.50 -16.72
CA GLY A 246 10.32 12.26 -18.11
C GLY A 246 10.56 10.78 -18.41
N ARG A 247 11.41 10.56 -19.43
CA ARG A 247 11.77 9.22 -19.91
C ARG A 247 12.44 8.38 -18.83
N SER A 248 13.31 8.98 -18.02
CA SER A 248 14.04 8.26 -16.96
C SER A 248 13.09 7.68 -15.91
N GLY A 249 12.12 8.46 -15.43
CA GLY A 249 11.13 7.97 -14.46
C GLY A 249 10.21 6.88 -15.00
N ARG A 250 9.84 6.96 -16.29
CA ARG A 250 9.07 5.92 -16.98
C ARG A 250 9.86 4.64 -17.14
N ILE A 251 11.12 4.71 -17.59
CA ILE A 251 12.01 3.54 -17.70
C ILE A 251 12.22 2.88 -16.33
N LYS A 252 12.53 3.68 -15.31
CA LYS A 252 12.76 3.19 -13.95
C LYS A 252 11.53 2.50 -13.37
N SER A 253 10.34 3.08 -13.58
CA SER A 253 9.08 2.47 -13.13
C SER A 253 8.77 1.18 -13.90
N ALA A 254 8.92 1.20 -15.23
CA ALA A 254 8.70 0.03 -16.08
C ALA A 254 9.65 -1.11 -15.68
N ALA A 255 10.94 -0.85 -15.50
CA ALA A 255 11.92 -1.85 -15.11
C ALA A 255 11.57 -2.55 -13.78
N GLY A 256 11.05 -1.82 -12.79
CA GLY A 256 10.64 -2.40 -11.51
C GLY A 256 9.30 -3.13 -11.56
N ILE A 257 8.30 -2.54 -12.23
CA ILE A 257 6.94 -3.10 -12.29
C ILE A 257 6.89 -4.30 -13.23
N ALA A 258 7.46 -4.20 -14.43
CA ALA A 258 7.43 -5.28 -15.43
C ALA A 258 8.11 -6.54 -14.92
N ALA A 259 9.24 -6.42 -14.21
CA ALA A 259 9.95 -7.57 -13.63
C ALA A 259 9.10 -8.40 -12.66
N LEU A 260 8.13 -7.79 -11.97
CA LEU A 260 7.20 -8.50 -11.08
C LEU A 260 5.96 -8.97 -11.82
N LEU A 261 5.46 -8.18 -12.77
CA LEU A 261 4.35 -8.60 -13.62
C LEU A 261 4.72 -9.83 -14.44
N GLU A 262 5.95 -9.95 -14.94
CA GLU A 262 6.43 -11.15 -15.63
C GLU A 262 6.41 -12.40 -14.73
N ASP A 263 6.64 -12.24 -13.42
CA ASP A 263 6.51 -13.32 -12.42
C ASP A 263 5.04 -13.65 -12.08
N GLY A 264 4.06 -12.97 -12.69
CA GLY A 264 2.65 -13.09 -12.32
C GLY A 264 2.26 -12.34 -11.04
N ILE A 265 3.15 -11.49 -10.51
CA ILE A 265 2.98 -10.79 -9.24
C ILE A 265 2.47 -9.36 -9.48
N GLY A 266 1.35 -9.00 -8.84
CA GLY A 266 0.82 -7.64 -8.83
C GLY A 266 -0.65 -7.57 -9.18
N ASP A 267 -1.43 -6.87 -8.35
CA ASP A 267 -2.89 -6.78 -8.46
C ASP A 267 -3.38 -5.35 -8.64
N THR A 268 -2.54 -4.38 -8.33
CA THR A 268 -2.77 -2.97 -8.66
C THR A 268 -1.45 -2.25 -8.83
N ILE A 269 -1.40 -1.28 -9.73
CA ILE A 269 -0.17 -0.55 -10.04
C ILE A 269 -0.37 0.97 -9.94
N ARG A 270 0.70 1.66 -9.53
CA ARG A 270 0.83 3.11 -9.64
C ARG A 270 2.22 3.47 -10.12
N VAL A 271 2.31 4.27 -11.17
CA VAL A 271 3.56 4.92 -11.60
C VAL A 271 3.71 6.24 -10.84
N SER A 272 4.85 6.47 -10.20
CA SER A 272 5.07 7.65 -9.34
C SER A 272 6.02 8.63 -10.02
N LEU A 273 5.49 9.43 -10.95
CA LEU A 273 6.24 10.48 -11.66
C LEU A 273 6.11 11.83 -10.94
N THR A 274 7.14 12.67 -11.07
CA THR A 274 7.10 14.08 -10.67
C THR A 274 6.50 14.94 -11.79
N GLU A 275 5.31 14.55 -12.25
CA GLU A 275 4.58 15.14 -13.37
C GLU A 275 3.09 15.26 -13.02
N PRO A 276 2.27 15.99 -13.80
CA PRO A 276 0.82 15.94 -13.65
C PRO A 276 0.29 14.50 -13.67
N PRO A 277 -0.60 14.13 -12.72
CA PRO A 277 -1.08 12.76 -12.53
C PRO A 277 -2.13 12.30 -13.54
#